data_AF-A0A528JGQ7-F1
#
_entry.id   AF-A0A528JGQ7-F1
#
_cell.length_a   1.000
_cell.length_b   1.000
_cell.length_c   1.000
_cell.angle_alpha   90.00
_cell.angle_beta   90.00
_cell.angle_gamma   90.00
#
_symmetry.space_group_name_H-M   'P 1'
#
loop_
_entity.id
_entity.type
_entity.pdbx_description
1 polymer ?
#
loop_
_entity_poly.entity_id
_entity_poly.type
_entity_poly.pdbx_seq_one_letter_code
_entity_poly.pdbx_strand_id
1 'polypeptide(L)'
;RGHRGEITAVSRRGLLPSPHKKGTPIRLDSADILLGTELSYFVGWFRDLVRATEKAGGNWRDVVDGLRPYNQRIWQNWPVSAKRRFLEHTKAWWDIHRHRMAPEIHARISEAVQSGRLRLIAGRVLGVHREGRTLTVNLQLRQSQALENLEVAIAYDCTGIVKDVSTGSIAVVRSLTDRGLARPDPLRLGLDVTADCAVIDVDGAPSDKLFAVGPLTRGTFFDIDAIPDIRIQCARLADQLAG
;
A
#
# COMPACT_ATOMS: atom_id res chain seq x y z
N ARG A 1 -27.50 -2.66 12.31
CA ARG A 1 -27.00 -4.06 12.46
C ARG A 1 -28.03 -5.00 11.81
N GLY A 2 -27.61 -6.06 11.12
CA GLY A 2 -28.52 -6.99 10.43
C GLY A 2 -28.74 -6.74 8.93
N HIS A 3 -27.80 -6.06 8.25
CA HIS A 3 -27.89 -5.92 6.80
C HIS A 3 -27.78 -7.30 6.13
N ARG A 4 -28.81 -7.67 5.36
CA ARG A 4 -28.89 -8.92 4.60
C ARG A 4 -28.86 -8.70 3.08
N GLY A 5 -28.69 -7.44 2.66
CA GLY A 5 -28.56 -7.11 1.24
C GLY A 5 -27.22 -7.58 0.68
N GLU A 6 -27.15 -7.59 -0.65
CA GLU A 6 -25.91 -7.85 -1.38
C GLU A 6 -24.84 -6.80 -1.01
N ILE A 7 -23.62 -7.27 -0.76
CA ILE A 7 -22.45 -6.42 -0.56
C ILE A 7 -21.59 -6.50 -1.81
N THR A 8 -21.19 -5.35 -2.34
CA THR A 8 -20.24 -5.28 -3.45
C THR A 8 -18.92 -4.67 -2.97
N ALA A 9 -17.81 -5.37 -3.18
CA ALA A 9 -16.48 -4.83 -2.97
C ALA A 9 -15.77 -4.63 -4.31
N VAL A 10 -15.37 -3.39 -4.58
CA VAL A 10 -14.70 -3.01 -5.83
C VAL A 10 -13.24 -2.69 -5.54
N SER A 11 -12.34 -3.28 -6.31
CA SER A 11 -10.93 -2.89 -6.33
C SER A 11 -10.32 -3.07 -7.71
N ARG A 12 -9.18 -2.41 -7.98
CA ARG A 12 -8.52 -2.44 -9.30
C ARG A 12 -8.31 -3.84 -9.87
N ARG A 13 -8.21 -4.87 -9.02
CA ARG A 13 -7.96 -6.27 -9.42
C ARG A 13 -8.93 -7.28 -8.81
N GLY A 14 -9.86 -6.87 -7.96
CA GLY A 14 -10.82 -7.79 -7.31
C GLY A 14 -10.17 -8.83 -6.40
N LEU A 15 -8.99 -8.55 -5.84
CA LEU A 15 -8.23 -9.50 -5.03
C LEU A 15 -8.61 -9.40 -3.55
N LEU A 16 -8.51 -10.52 -2.84
CA LEU A 16 -8.58 -10.58 -1.38
C LEU A 16 -7.20 -10.87 -0.79
N PRO A 17 -6.86 -10.32 0.40
CA PRO A 17 -5.65 -10.72 1.10
C PRO A 17 -5.64 -12.20 1.46
N SER A 18 -4.46 -12.81 1.39
CA SER A 18 -4.24 -14.20 1.79
C SER A 18 -4.48 -14.39 3.30
N PRO A 19 -4.87 -15.60 3.74
CA PRO A 19 -5.00 -15.88 5.16
C PRO A 19 -3.61 -15.92 5.81
N HIS A 20 -3.54 -15.37 7.02
CA HIS A 20 -2.38 -15.47 7.88
C HIS A 20 -2.19 -16.92 8.31
N LYS A 21 -0.92 -17.34 8.41
CA LYS A 21 -0.52 -18.62 8.96
C LYS A 21 0.77 -18.38 9.72
N LYS A 22 0.89 -18.98 10.91
CA LYS A 22 2.15 -18.96 11.66
C LYS A 22 3.22 -19.64 10.81
N GLY A 23 4.37 -19.01 10.69
CA GLY A 23 5.52 -19.47 9.94
C GLY A 23 6.80 -19.09 10.65
N THR A 24 7.92 -19.51 10.08
CA THR A 24 9.26 -19.16 10.54
C THR A 24 9.94 -18.44 9.38
N PRO A 25 9.95 -17.10 9.39
CA PRO A 25 10.55 -16.32 8.31
C PRO A 25 11.97 -16.81 7.99
N ILE A 26 12.28 -16.89 6.70
CA ILE A 26 13.63 -17.25 6.28
C ILE A 26 14.61 -16.17 6.75
N ARG A 27 15.84 -16.57 7.05
CA ARG A 27 16.92 -15.63 7.31
C ARG A 27 17.57 -15.29 5.98
N LEU A 28 17.58 -14.01 5.64
CA LEU A 28 18.29 -13.46 4.50
C LEU A 28 19.39 -12.55 5.04
N ASP A 29 20.59 -12.67 4.50
CA ASP A 29 21.65 -11.72 4.79
C ASP A 29 21.55 -10.52 3.86
N SER A 30 22.03 -9.36 4.30
CA SER A 30 21.99 -8.15 3.47
C SER A 30 22.76 -8.28 2.16
N ALA A 31 23.75 -9.19 2.12
CA ALA A 31 24.54 -9.50 0.94
C ALA A 31 23.74 -10.27 -0.13
N ASP A 32 22.69 -10.99 0.27
CA ASP A 32 21.85 -11.77 -0.63
C ASP A 32 20.75 -10.94 -1.28
N ILE A 33 20.53 -9.71 -0.78
CA ILE A 33 19.50 -8.81 -1.29
C ILE A 33 20.01 -8.08 -2.53
N LEU A 34 19.30 -8.27 -3.64
CA LEU A 34 19.61 -7.69 -4.95
C LEU A 34 19.27 -6.19 -5.03
N LEU A 35 20.03 -5.37 -4.31
CA LEU A 35 19.91 -3.92 -4.34
C LEU A 35 20.41 -3.33 -5.66
N GLY A 36 19.77 -2.26 -6.13
CA GLY A 36 20.16 -1.55 -7.36
C GLY A 36 19.89 -2.32 -8.66
N THR A 37 19.24 -3.49 -8.58
CA THR A 37 18.85 -4.26 -9.77
C THR A 37 17.54 -3.75 -10.38
N GLU A 38 17.37 -4.01 -11.68
CA GLU A 38 16.10 -3.77 -12.38
C GLU A 38 14.93 -4.50 -11.71
N LEU A 39 13.76 -3.85 -11.66
CA LEU A 39 12.57 -4.39 -10.99
C LEU A 39 12.20 -5.80 -11.48
N SER A 40 12.29 -6.06 -12.79
CA SER A 40 11.95 -7.37 -13.35
C SER A 40 12.91 -8.47 -12.89
N TYR A 41 14.19 -8.14 -12.73
CA TYR A 41 15.18 -9.07 -12.23
C TYR A 41 14.94 -9.38 -10.75
N PHE A 42 14.70 -8.35 -9.93
CA PHE A 42 14.33 -8.52 -8.53
C PHE A 42 13.07 -9.39 -8.35
N VAL A 43 12.01 -9.14 -9.13
CA VAL A 43 10.78 -9.94 -9.06
C VAL A 43 11.02 -11.38 -9.52
N GLY A 44 11.88 -11.60 -10.52
CA GLY A 44 12.30 -12.93 -10.95
C GLY A 44 13.00 -13.70 -9.83
N TRP A 45 14.05 -13.11 -9.26
CA TRP A 45 14.77 -13.65 -8.11
C TRP A 45 13.84 -13.96 -6.93
N PHE A 46 12.96 -13.03 -6.58
CA PHE A 46 12.03 -13.22 -5.46
C PHE A 46 11.10 -14.42 -5.69
N ARG A 47 10.61 -14.59 -6.92
CA ARG A 47 9.78 -15.76 -7.29
C ARG A 47 10.56 -17.06 -7.23
N ASP A 48 11.82 -17.06 -7.65
CA ASP A 48 12.66 -18.25 -7.62
C ASP A 48 13.06 -18.64 -6.20
N LEU A 49 13.30 -17.64 -5.34
CA LEU A 49 13.48 -17.85 -3.90
C LEU A 49 12.23 -18.49 -3.28
N VAL A 50 11.03 -17.98 -3.59
CA VAL A 50 9.77 -18.59 -3.15
C VAL A 50 9.66 -20.05 -3.59
N ARG A 51 9.90 -20.35 -4.87
CA ARG A 51 9.84 -21.71 -5.40
C ARG A 51 10.85 -22.63 -4.73
N ALA A 52 12.07 -22.16 -4.51
CA ALA A 52 13.11 -22.94 -3.85
C ALA A 52 12.75 -23.25 -2.39
N THR A 53 12.24 -22.26 -1.64
CA THR A 53 11.77 -22.45 -0.26
C THR A 53 10.61 -23.44 -0.19
N GLU A 54 9.62 -23.34 -1.08
CA GLU A 54 8.51 -24.29 -1.11
C GLU A 54 8.96 -25.72 -1.48
N LYS A 55 9.91 -25.86 -2.41
CA LYS A 55 10.51 -27.16 -2.76
C LYS A 55 11.25 -27.79 -1.57
N ALA A 56 11.82 -26.97 -0.69
CA ALA A 56 12.46 -27.42 0.54
C ALA A 56 11.49 -27.67 1.71
N GLY A 57 10.17 -27.58 1.48
CA GLY A 57 9.13 -27.80 2.49
C GLY A 57 8.75 -26.56 3.32
N GLY A 58 9.31 -25.40 3.01
CA GLY A 58 8.93 -24.12 3.61
C GLY A 58 7.67 -23.51 2.99
N ASN A 59 7.36 -22.26 3.35
CA ASN A 59 6.20 -21.54 2.80
C ASN A 59 6.62 -20.21 2.16
N TRP A 60 5.93 -19.80 1.09
CA TRP A 60 6.12 -18.47 0.50
C TRP A 60 5.98 -17.33 1.53
N ARG A 61 5.17 -17.53 2.57
CA ARG A 61 4.98 -16.57 3.66
C ARG A 61 6.29 -16.27 4.38
N ASP A 62 7.09 -17.29 4.59
CA ASP A 62 8.37 -17.17 5.29
C ASP A 62 9.35 -16.32 4.47
N VAL A 63 9.27 -16.38 3.15
CA VAL A 63 10.06 -15.57 2.21
C VAL A 63 9.62 -14.11 2.22
N VAL A 64 8.32 -13.85 2.13
CA VAL A 64 7.75 -12.50 2.22
C VAL A 64 8.12 -11.85 3.55
N ASP A 65 8.02 -12.60 4.65
CA ASP A 65 8.28 -12.09 5.99
C ASP A 65 9.79 -11.90 6.23
N GLY A 66 10.63 -12.76 5.67
CA GLY A 66 12.10 -12.65 5.71
C GLY A 66 12.64 -11.46 4.91
N LEU A 67 11.94 -11.03 3.86
CA LEU A 67 12.31 -9.84 3.08
C LEU A 67 11.99 -8.53 3.82
N ARG A 68 11.06 -8.54 4.78
CA ARG A 68 10.51 -7.34 5.42
C ARG A 68 11.57 -6.35 5.92
N PRO A 69 12.65 -6.75 6.62
CA PRO A 69 13.66 -5.83 7.11
C PRO A 69 14.35 -5.02 6.00
N TYR A 70 14.29 -5.50 4.76
CA TYR A 70 14.98 -4.93 3.60
C TYR A 70 14.07 -4.10 2.68
N ASN A 71 12.74 -4.15 2.87
CA ASN A 71 11.77 -3.51 1.96
C ASN A 71 12.05 -2.03 1.70
N GLN A 72 12.33 -1.26 2.76
CA GLN A 72 12.62 0.17 2.63
C GLN A 72 13.93 0.41 1.87
N ARG A 73 14.97 -0.40 2.15
CA ARG A 73 16.27 -0.29 1.46
C ARG A 73 16.15 -0.65 -0.03
N ILE A 74 15.43 -1.72 -0.35
CA ILE A 74 15.12 -2.13 -1.73
C ILE A 74 14.40 -0.99 -2.45
N TRP A 75 13.34 -0.46 -1.83
CA TRP A 75 12.56 0.65 -2.37
C TRP A 75 13.44 1.87 -2.63
N GLN A 76 14.24 2.31 -1.66
CA GLN A 76 15.11 3.50 -1.78
C GLN A 76 16.15 3.36 -2.89
N ASN A 77 16.63 2.14 -3.17
CA ASN A 77 17.60 1.87 -4.23
C ASN A 77 16.97 1.77 -5.63
N TRP A 78 15.64 1.78 -5.76
CA TRP A 78 15.01 1.83 -7.08
C TRP A 78 14.86 3.25 -7.61
N PRO A 79 15.13 3.48 -8.91
CA PRO A 79 14.77 4.74 -9.54
C PRO A 79 13.26 4.93 -9.51
N VAL A 80 12.81 6.19 -9.61
CA VAL A 80 11.38 6.56 -9.56
C VAL A 80 10.56 5.80 -10.63
N SER A 81 11.14 5.55 -11.80
CA SER A 81 10.51 4.76 -12.88
C SER A 81 10.21 3.31 -12.46
N ALA A 82 11.16 2.65 -11.78
CA ALA A 82 10.98 1.29 -11.27
C ALA A 82 9.96 1.26 -10.12
N LYS A 83 10.02 2.22 -9.19
CA LYS A 83 9.02 2.38 -8.13
C LYS A 83 7.61 2.53 -8.71
N ARG A 84 7.42 3.38 -9.72
CA ARG A 84 6.14 3.56 -10.43
C ARG A 84 5.62 2.25 -11.02
N ARG A 85 6.46 1.53 -11.76
CA ARG A 85 6.10 0.21 -12.34
C ARG A 85 5.72 -0.80 -11.25
N PHE A 86 6.42 -0.80 -10.12
CA PHE A 86 6.06 -1.65 -8.99
C PHE A 86 4.66 -1.32 -8.46
N LEU A 87 4.34 -0.04 -8.24
CA LEU A 87 3.01 0.39 -7.77
C LEU A 87 1.86 0.03 -8.72
N GLU A 88 2.12 0.12 -10.03
CA GLU A 88 1.13 -0.16 -11.07
C GLU A 88 0.87 -1.67 -11.26
N HIS A 89 1.95 -2.46 -11.26
CA HIS A 89 1.88 -3.85 -11.72
C HIS A 89 2.01 -4.88 -10.60
N THR A 90 2.82 -4.60 -9.58
CA THR A 90 3.25 -5.60 -8.58
C THR A 90 2.63 -5.36 -7.21
N LYS A 91 2.44 -4.10 -6.80
CA LYS A 91 1.99 -3.73 -5.45
C LYS A 91 0.71 -4.44 -5.02
N ALA A 92 -0.28 -4.56 -5.90
CA ALA A 92 -1.53 -5.23 -5.55
C ALA A 92 -1.32 -6.72 -5.15
N TRP A 93 -0.37 -7.40 -5.79
CA TRP A 93 -0.01 -8.77 -5.43
C TRP A 93 0.81 -8.79 -4.15
N TRP A 94 1.79 -7.89 -4.02
CA TRP A 94 2.55 -7.73 -2.79
C TRP A 94 1.62 -7.53 -1.58
N ASP A 95 0.68 -6.60 -1.68
CA ASP A 95 -0.23 -6.22 -0.59
C ASP A 95 -1.07 -7.41 -0.12
N ILE A 96 -1.67 -8.20 -1.02
CA ILE A 96 -2.48 -9.36 -0.60
C ILE A 96 -1.66 -10.48 0.04
N HIS A 97 -0.36 -10.58 -0.28
CA HIS A 97 0.52 -11.59 0.29
C HIS A 97 1.17 -11.11 1.59
N ARG A 98 1.40 -9.80 1.74
CA ARG A 98 2.09 -9.19 2.88
C ARG A 98 1.12 -8.71 3.97
N HIS A 99 -0.07 -8.26 3.62
CA HIS A 99 -1.09 -7.75 4.56
C HIS A 99 -2.20 -8.77 4.75
N ARG A 100 -1.85 -9.89 5.40
CA ARG A 100 -2.70 -11.08 5.48
C ARG A 100 -3.87 -10.90 6.45
N MET A 101 -5.01 -11.49 6.10
CA MET A 101 -6.20 -11.51 6.96
C MET A 101 -6.08 -12.56 8.07
N ALA A 102 -6.65 -12.29 9.24
CA ALA A 102 -6.82 -13.29 10.28
C ALA A 102 -7.64 -14.50 9.74
N PRO A 103 -7.29 -15.75 10.10
CA PRO A 103 -7.93 -16.94 9.52
C PRO A 103 -9.46 -16.95 9.63
N GLU A 104 -9.99 -16.53 10.78
CA GLU A 104 -11.43 -16.46 11.05
C GLU A 104 -12.15 -15.42 10.16
N ILE A 105 -11.51 -14.29 9.88
CA ILE A 105 -12.05 -13.25 8.99
C ILE A 105 -12.00 -13.71 7.55
N HIS A 106 -10.88 -14.31 7.14
CA HIS A 106 -10.74 -14.89 5.81
C HIS A 106 -11.82 -15.96 5.55
N ALA A 107 -12.10 -16.84 6.52
CA ALA A 107 -13.15 -17.85 6.42
C ALA A 107 -14.53 -17.22 6.21
N ARG A 108 -14.91 -16.22 7.03
CA ARG A 108 -16.19 -15.50 6.91
C ARG A 108 -16.35 -14.80 5.56
N ILE A 109 -15.30 -14.12 5.08
CA ILE A 109 -15.32 -13.46 3.77
C ILE A 109 -15.43 -14.48 2.64
N SER A 110 -14.69 -15.59 2.73
CA SER A 110 -14.74 -16.66 1.73
C SER A 110 -16.13 -17.28 1.63
N GLU A 111 -16.78 -17.56 2.77
CA GLU A 111 -18.16 -18.04 2.81
C GLU A 111 -19.14 -17.01 2.23
N ALA A 112 -18.97 -15.71 2.54
CA ALA A 112 -19.79 -14.65 1.99
C ALA A 112 -19.68 -14.55 0.46
N VAL A 113 -18.48 -14.73 -0.09
CA VAL A 113 -18.27 -14.78 -1.55
C VAL A 113 -18.91 -16.04 -2.15
N GLN A 114 -18.65 -17.21 -1.58
CA GLN A 114 -19.19 -18.49 -2.08
C GLN A 114 -20.72 -18.55 -2.03
N SER A 115 -21.33 -17.95 -1.02
CA SER A 115 -22.80 -17.85 -0.88
C SER A 115 -23.42 -16.71 -1.68
N GLY A 116 -22.63 -15.92 -2.43
CA GLY A 116 -23.13 -14.78 -3.22
C GLY A 116 -23.52 -13.54 -2.40
N ARG A 117 -23.31 -13.54 -1.09
CA ARG A 117 -23.57 -12.35 -0.24
C ARG A 117 -22.57 -11.22 -0.47
N LEU A 118 -21.35 -11.55 -0.92
CA LEU A 118 -20.29 -10.60 -1.26
C LEU A 118 -19.86 -10.79 -2.72
N ARG A 119 -20.17 -9.83 -3.58
CA ARG A 119 -19.68 -9.76 -4.96
C ARG A 119 -18.37 -8.98 -5.01
N LEU A 120 -17.32 -9.61 -5.53
CA LEU A 120 -16.04 -8.95 -5.79
C LEU A 120 -16.00 -8.45 -7.24
N ILE A 121 -15.74 -7.16 -7.44
CA ILE A 121 -15.61 -6.57 -8.76
C ILE A 121 -14.17 -6.09 -8.96
N ALA A 122 -13.53 -6.61 -10.02
CA ALA A 122 -12.28 -6.07 -10.52
C ALA A 122 -12.57 -4.87 -11.44
N GLY A 123 -12.29 -3.65 -10.96
CA GLY A 123 -12.60 -2.43 -11.70
C GLY A 123 -12.12 -1.16 -11.00
N ARG A 124 -12.46 0.00 -11.57
CA ARG A 124 -12.19 1.32 -11.01
C ARG A 124 -13.51 2.04 -10.77
N VAL A 125 -13.61 2.75 -9.66
CA VAL A 125 -14.68 3.72 -9.43
C VAL A 125 -14.30 5.00 -10.17
N LEU A 126 -15.17 5.44 -11.08
CA LEU A 126 -15.00 6.68 -11.84
C LEU A 126 -15.66 7.86 -11.12
N GLY A 127 -16.77 7.61 -10.45
CA GLY A 127 -17.56 8.62 -9.77
C GLY A 127 -18.57 8.00 -8.82
N VAL A 128 -18.98 8.79 -7.84
CA VAL A 128 -20.08 8.46 -6.93
C VAL A 128 -20.99 9.67 -6.87
N HIS A 129 -22.24 9.51 -7.27
CA HIS A 129 -23.25 10.55 -7.29
C HIS A 129 -24.37 10.20 -6.33
N ARG A 130 -24.91 11.19 -5.62
CA ARG A 130 -26.07 11.01 -4.75
C ARG A 130 -27.33 11.42 -5.50
N GLU A 131 -28.29 10.51 -5.56
CA GLU A 131 -29.61 10.72 -6.14
C GLU A 131 -30.67 10.47 -5.07
N GLY A 132 -31.14 11.54 -4.43
CA GLY A 132 -32.04 11.44 -3.29
C GLY A 132 -31.44 10.65 -2.12
N ARG A 133 -31.97 9.44 -1.86
CA ARG A 133 -31.54 8.56 -0.75
C ARG A 133 -30.53 7.49 -1.17
N THR A 134 -30.32 7.28 -2.48
CA THR A 134 -29.39 6.28 -3.02
C THR A 134 -28.12 6.94 -3.55
N LEU A 135 -27.10 6.11 -3.76
CA LEU A 135 -25.85 6.48 -4.40
C LEU A 135 -25.73 5.69 -5.70
N THR A 136 -25.41 6.38 -6.79
CA THR A 136 -25.03 5.79 -8.07
C THR A 136 -23.51 5.77 -8.14
N VAL A 137 -22.91 4.58 -8.18
CA VAL A 137 -21.46 4.38 -8.32
C VAL A 137 -21.17 4.02 -9.76
N ASN A 138 -20.42 4.86 -10.48
CA ASN A 138 -19.98 4.55 -11.84
C ASN A 138 -18.69 3.75 -11.79
N LEU A 139 -18.69 2.58 -12.40
CA LEU A 139 -17.59 1.64 -12.43
C LEU A 139 -17.07 1.48 -13.87
N GLN A 140 -15.77 1.31 -14.00
CA GLN A 140 -15.14 0.78 -15.21
C GLN A 140 -14.56 -0.60 -14.89
N LEU A 141 -15.10 -1.64 -15.53
CA LEU A 141 -14.66 -3.02 -15.32
C LEU A 141 -13.27 -3.26 -15.89
N ARG A 142 -12.42 -3.96 -15.14
CA ARG A 142 -11.00 -4.16 -15.52
C ARG A 142 -10.84 -4.91 -16.83
N GLN A 143 -11.58 -6.00 -17.03
CA GLN A 143 -11.36 -6.90 -18.17
C GLN A 143 -12.03 -6.37 -19.44
N SER A 144 -13.32 -6.06 -19.37
CA SER A 144 -14.10 -5.60 -20.53
C SER A 144 -13.96 -4.11 -20.82
N GLN A 145 -13.44 -3.31 -19.88
CA GLN A 145 -13.48 -1.84 -19.93
C GLN A 145 -14.90 -1.25 -19.99
N ALA A 146 -15.93 -2.08 -19.82
CA ALA A 146 -17.32 -1.66 -19.83
C ALA A 146 -17.62 -0.75 -18.65
N LEU A 147 -18.53 0.19 -18.87
CA LEU A 147 -19.07 1.06 -17.83
C LEU A 147 -20.30 0.39 -17.21
N GLU A 148 -20.33 0.30 -15.89
CA GLU A 148 -21.43 -0.25 -15.11
C GLU A 148 -21.85 0.79 -14.06
N ASN A 149 -23.16 0.99 -13.90
CA ASN A 149 -23.71 1.81 -12.82
C ASN A 149 -24.24 0.88 -11.73
N LEU A 150 -23.76 1.09 -10.51
CA LEU A 150 -24.20 0.32 -9.35
C LEU A 150 -24.96 1.25 -8.40
N GLU A 151 -26.24 0.97 -8.20
CA GLU A 151 -27.05 1.66 -7.19
C GLU A 151 -26.85 1.01 -5.82
N VAL A 152 -26.45 1.81 -4.83
CA VAL A 152 -26.25 1.35 -3.46
C VAL A 152 -26.88 2.30 -2.46
N ALA A 153 -27.32 1.76 -1.32
CA ALA A 153 -27.82 2.60 -0.22
C ALA A 153 -26.67 3.28 0.55
N ILE A 154 -25.51 2.61 0.65
CA ILE A 154 -24.35 3.06 1.42
C ILE A 154 -23.08 2.65 0.68
N ALA A 155 -22.10 3.55 0.64
CA ALA A 155 -20.75 3.28 0.16
C ALA A 155 -19.72 3.59 1.26
N TYR A 156 -18.72 2.71 1.40
CA TYR A 156 -17.58 2.91 2.30
C TYR A 156 -16.32 3.05 1.46
N ASP A 157 -15.59 4.16 1.62
CA ASP A 157 -14.29 4.33 0.98
C ASP A 157 -13.22 3.53 1.74
N CYS A 158 -12.85 2.39 1.16
CA CYS A 158 -11.80 1.51 1.67
C CYS A 158 -10.50 1.62 0.85
N THR A 159 -10.26 2.74 0.15
CA THR A 159 -9.10 2.90 -0.75
C THR A 159 -7.77 3.23 -0.04
N GLY A 160 -7.79 3.40 1.29
CA GLY A 160 -6.59 3.59 2.12
C GLY A 160 -6.39 5.02 2.62
N ILE A 161 -5.28 5.23 3.33
CA ILE A 161 -5.10 6.38 4.24
C ILE A 161 -4.58 7.65 3.55
N VAL A 162 -3.74 7.53 2.51
CA VAL A 162 -3.10 8.71 1.91
C VAL A 162 -3.42 8.75 0.42
N LYS A 163 -4.32 9.67 0.08
CA LYS A 163 -4.49 10.21 -1.28
C LYS A 163 -3.39 11.25 -1.50
N ASP A 164 -3.19 11.67 -2.75
CA ASP A 164 -2.26 12.75 -3.08
C ASP A 164 -2.41 13.91 -2.09
N VAL A 165 -1.35 14.20 -1.34
CA VAL A 165 -1.32 15.16 -0.24
C VAL A 165 -1.69 16.57 -0.69
N SER A 166 -1.49 16.90 -1.98
CA SER A 166 -1.92 18.17 -2.57
C SER A 166 -3.44 18.28 -2.75
N THR A 167 -4.15 17.15 -2.77
CA THR A 167 -5.62 17.07 -2.93
C THR A 167 -6.33 16.58 -1.66
N GLY A 168 -5.56 16.16 -0.65
CA GLY A 168 -6.07 15.62 0.60
C GLY A 168 -6.86 16.62 1.43
N SER A 169 -7.67 16.14 2.37
CA SER A 169 -8.52 16.94 3.25
C SER A 169 -7.82 17.43 4.52
N ILE A 170 -6.56 17.05 4.74
CA ILE A 170 -5.82 17.43 5.96
C ILE A 170 -5.33 18.87 5.81
N ALA A 171 -6.02 19.81 6.47
CA ALA A 171 -5.81 21.25 6.31
C ALA A 171 -4.36 21.69 6.57
N VAL A 172 -3.69 21.15 7.60
CA VAL A 172 -2.30 21.52 7.91
C VAL A 172 -1.33 21.08 6.80
N VAL A 173 -1.51 19.88 6.25
CA VAL A 173 -0.66 19.38 5.15
C VAL A 173 -0.89 20.22 3.90
N ARG A 174 -2.15 20.53 3.59
CA ARG A 174 -2.50 21.40 2.47
C ARG A 174 -1.88 22.80 2.62
N SER A 175 -1.95 23.39 3.81
CA SER A 175 -1.35 24.70 4.06
C SER A 175 0.17 24.70 3.84
N LEU A 176 0.87 23.63 4.25
CA LEU A 176 2.31 23.49 4.01
C LEU A 176 2.62 23.40 2.51
N THR A 177 1.85 22.62 1.75
CA THR A 177 2.04 22.50 0.29
C THR A 177 1.69 23.78 -0.46
N ASP A 178 0.59 24.44 -0.10
CA ASP A 178 0.13 25.68 -0.76
C ASP A 178 1.12 26.83 -0.53
N ARG A 179 1.82 26.82 0.62
CA ARG A 179 2.86 27.80 0.96
C ARG A 179 4.25 27.44 0.43
N GLY A 180 4.38 26.32 -0.28
CA GLY A 180 5.66 25.83 -0.79
C GLY A 180 6.62 25.29 0.27
N LEU A 181 6.19 25.16 1.54
CA LEU A 181 7.00 24.64 2.65
C LEU A 181 7.13 23.11 2.65
N ALA A 182 6.38 22.44 1.78
CA ALA A 182 6.43 21.01 1.55
C ALA A 182 5.99 20.72 0.11
N ARG A 183 6.43 19.61 -0.47
CA ARG A 183 5.91 19.13 -1.75
C ARG A 183 5.48 17.66 -1.67
N PRO A 184 4.56 17.20 -2.54
CA PRO A 184 4.32 15.78 -2.73
C PRO A 184 5.58 15.07 -3.21
N ASP A 185 5.80 13.82 -2.80
CA ASP A 185 6.88 13.01 -3.37
C ASP A 185 6.65 12.72 -4.87
N PRO A 186 7.67 12.33 -5.65
CA PRO A 186 7.55 12.09 -7.10
C PRO A 186 6.49 11.07 -7.53
N LEU A 187 6.04 10.20 -6.61
CA LEU A 187 4.99 9.19 -6.83
C LEU A 187 3.67 9.58 -6.16
N ARG A 188 3.61 10.73 -5.49
CA ARG A 188 2.42 11.30 -4.80
C ARG A 188 1.81 10.32 -3.79
N LEU A 189 2.66 9.57 -3.09
CA LEU A 189 2.31 8.66 -2.01
C LEU A 189 2.29 9.32 -0.63
N GLY A 190 2.85 10.53 -0.53
CA GLY A 190 3.01 11.31 0.70
C GLY A 190 3.74 12.63 0.43
N LEU A 191 4.37 13.16 1.48
CA LEU A 191 5.32 14.27 1.39
C LEU A 191 6.68 13.78 0.92
N ASP A 192 7.38 14.61 0.16
CA ASP A 192 8.78 14.39 -0.17
C ASP A 192 9.62 14.67 1.07
N VAL A 193 10.44 13.69 1.47
CA VAL A 193 11.28 13.77 2.66
C VAL A 193 12.64 13.16 2.42
N THR A 194 13.64 13.67 3.13
CA THR A 194 14.98 13.06 3.17
C THR A 194 14.97 11.71 3.90
N ALA A 195 16.09 10.99 3.84
CA ALA A 195 16.29 9.74 4.61
C ALA A 195 16.21 9.96 6.14
N ASP A 196 16.41 11.21 6.58
CA ASP A 196 16.35 11.65 7.97
C ASP A 196 15.02 12.32 8.31
N CYS A 197 13.98 12.07 7.50
CA CYS A 197 12.60 12.54 7.71
C CYS A 197 12.38 14.05 7.59
N ALA A 198 13.39 14.83 7.19
CA ALA A 198 13.22 16.26 6.94
C ALA A 198 12.33 16.47 5.71
N VAL A 199 11.32 17.35 5.85
CA VAL A 199 10.40 17.69 4.76
C VAL A 199 11.15 18.50 3.71
N ILE A 200 10.95 18.16 2.45
CA ILE A 200 11.52 18.87 1.31
C ILE A 200 10.48 19.88 0.78
N ASP A 201 10.93 21.12 0.62
CA ASP A 201 10.10 22.21 0.12
C ASP A 201 9.91 22.15 -1.42
N VAL A 202 9.19 23.12 -1.98
CA VAL A 202 8.92 23.16 -3.43
C VAL A 202 10.20 23.30 -4.27
N ASP A 203 11.19 24.03 -3.76
CA ASP A 203 12.47 24.32 -4.42
C ASP A 203 13.47 23.15 -4.28
N GLY A 204 13.15 22.15 -3.45
CA GLY A 204 13.97 20.97 -3.23
C GLY A 204 14.92 21.08 -2.04
N ALA A 205 14.79 22.09 -1.20
CA ALA A 205 15.58 22.25 0.01
C ALA A 205 14.98 21.45 1.17
N PRO A 206 15.78 20.64 1.89
CA PRO A 206 15.37 20.03 3.15
C PRO A 206 15.12 21.08 4.23
N SER A 207 14.08 20.89 5.05
CA SER A 207 13.79 21.75 6.19
C SER A 207 14.64 21.40 7.42
N ASP A 208 15.14 22.42 8.11
CA ASP A 208 15.80 22.27 9.42
C ASP A 208 14.81 22.17 10.60
N LYS A 209 13.51 22.38 10.34
CA LYS A 209 12.48 22.53 11.40
C LYS A 209 11.26 21.63 11.21
N LEU A 210 10.98 21.22 9.98
CA LEU A 210 9.81 20.42 9.65
C LEU A 210 10.23 18.99 9.32
N PHE A 211 9.74 18.05 10.11
CA PHE A 211 9.96 16.63 9.93
C PHE A 211 8.60 15.92 9.83
N ALA A 212 8.52 14.87 9.02
CA ALA A 212 7.33 14.04 8.91
C ALA A 212 7.66 12.59 9.30
N VAL A 213 6.67 11.90 9.89
CA VAL A 213 6.80 10.50 10.29
C VAL A 213 5.57 9.71 9.87
N GLY A 214 5.73 8.40 9.79
CA GLY A 214 4.66 7.46 9.49
C GLY A 214 4.16 7.55 8.05
N PRO A 215 2.87 7.29 7.79
CA PRO A 215 2.33 7.16 6.44
C PRO A 215 2.54 8.37 5.51
N LEU A 216 2.80 9.56 6.05
CA LEU A 216 3.14 10.75 5.26
C LEU A 216 4.48 10.61 4.53
N THR A 217 5.38 9.73 4.97
CA THR A 217 6.71 9.56 4.39
C THR A 217 6.79 8.35 3.44
N ARG A 218 5.64 7.78 3.02
CA ARG A 218 5.59 6.51 2.25
C ARG A 218 6.32 6.57 0.91
N GLY A 219 6.46 7.76 0.31
CA GLY A 219 7.25 7.97 -0.90
C GLY A 219 8.73 7.60 -0.71
N THR A 220 9.28 7.86 0.48
CA THR A 220 10.67 7.54 0.85
C THR A 220 10.78 6.19 1.56
N PHE A 221 9.86 5.90 2.47
CA PHE A 221 9.86 4.67 3.30
C PHE A 221 8.65 3.82 2.94
N PHE A 222 8.80 2.95 1.92
CA PHE A 222 7.73 2.03 1.54
C PHE A 222 7.28 1.17 2.73
N ASP A 223 5.97 0.85 2.78
CA ASP A 223 5.36 -0.01 3.80
C ASP A 223 5.43 0.56 5.24
N ILE A 224 5.57 1.88 5.40
CA ILE A 224 5.60 2.61 6.69
C ILE A 224 4.19 2.82 7.30
N ASP A 225 3.41 1.74 7.38
CA ASP A 225 2.02 1.78 7.84
C ASP A 225 1.83 1.12 9.22
N ALA A 226 2.78 0.28 9.65
CA ALA A 226 2.66 -0.47 10.89
C ALA A 226 3.35 0.23 12.06
N ILE A 227 2.71 0.16 13.24
CA ILE A 227 3.20 0.76 14.49
C ILE A 227 4.68 0.43 14.78
N PRO A 228 5.18 -0.81 14.63
CA PRO A 228 6.59 -1.11 14.90
C PRO A 228 7.56 -0.31 14.02
N ASP A 229 7.27 -0.19 12.73
CA ASP A 229 8.11 0.52 11.77
C ASP A 229 8.10 2.04 12.05
N ILE A 230 6.92 2.59 12.37
CA ILE A 230 6.75 4.00 12.76
C ILE A 230 7.51 4.30 14.06
N ARG A 231 7.46 3.40 15.05
CA ARG A 231 8.21 3.57 16.31
C ARG A 231 9.71 3.63 16.09
N ILE A 232 10.26 2.79 15.23
CA ILE A 232 11.69 2.82 14.87
C ILE A 232 12.05 4.14 14.18
N GLN A 233 11.21 4.60 13.25
CA GLN A 233 11.40 5.88 12.58
C GLN A 233 11.41 7.06 13.58
N CYS A 234 10.42 7.10 14.48
CA CYS A 234 10.35 8.14 15.52
C CYS A 234 11.54 8.10 16.48
N ALA A 235 12.02 6.91 16.85
CA ALA A 235 13.19 6.78 17.73
C ALA A 235 14.45 7.37 17.08
N ARG A 236 14.73 6.99 15.82
CA ARG A 236 15.88 7.54 15.08
C ARG A 236 15.81 9.06 14.93
N LEU A 237 14.63 9.59 14.62
CA LEU A 237 14.43 11.03 14.51
C LEU A 237 14.63 11.72 15.87
N ALA A 238 14.16 11.13 16.97
CA ALA A 238 14.36 11.67 18.30
C ALA A 238 15.85 11.75 18.68
N ASP A 239 16.62 10.70 18.40
CA ASP A 239 18.07 10.69 18.62
C ASP A 239 18.77 11.82 17.83
N GLN A 240 18.41 11.98 16.55
CA GLN A 240 18.95 13.05 15.72
C GLN A 240 18.62 14.46 16.23
N LEU A 241 17.40 14.67 16.75
CA LEU A 241 16.97 15.96 17.27
C LEU A 241 17.59 16.27 18.64
N ALA A 242 18.00 15.25 19.40
CA ALA A 242 18.62 15.39 20.71
C ALA A 242 20.12 15.74 20.64
N GLY A 243 20.82 15.31 19.58
CA GLY A 243 22.26 15.50 19.40
C GLY A 243 23.09 14.34 19.92
#